data_AF-A0A6I9YY89-F1
#
_entry.id   AF-A0A6I9YY89-F1
#
_cell.length_a   1.000
_cell.length_b   1.000
_cell.length_c   1.000
_cell.angle_alpha   90.00
_cell.angle_beta   90.00
_cell.angle_gamma   90.00
#
_symmetry.space_group_name_H-M   'P 1'
#
loop_
_entity.id
_entity.type
_entity.pdbx_description
1 polymer ?
#
loop_
_entity_poly.entity_id
_entity_poly.type
_entity_poly.pdbx_seq_one_letter_code
_entity_poly.pdbx_strand_id
1 'polypeptide(L)'
;VFDDCQENHKLDFEVSSPDFKVEPNGDLVALRNLSDAERALVIRAQSAWAEDTVEVLIVGRKEKSGSLKELFKAEDGPGSVRQRRSIVAPPILIPENQRPPFPKPVGK
;
A
#
# COMPACT_ATOMS: atom_id res chain seq x y z
N VAL A 1 -4.19 -33.66 -6.94
CA VAL A 1 -2.80 -34.13 -7.11
C VAL A 1 -2.61 -34.23 -8.62
N PHE A 2 -1.81 -33.34 -9.20
CA PHE A 2 -1.41 -33.47 -10.60
C PHE A 2 -0.45 -34.66 -10.67
N ASP A 3 -0.80 -35.67 -11.47
CA ASP A 3 0.04 -36.85 -11.68
C ASP A 3 0.99 -36.50 -12.82
N ASP A 4 2.22 -36.13 -12.46
CA ASP A 4 3.27 -35.85 -13.44
C ASP A 4 3.65 -37.16 -14.12
N CYS A 5 3.02 -37.42 -15.27
CA CYS A 5 3.47 -38.44 -16.21
C CYS A 5 5.00 -38.26 -16.41
N GLN A 6 5.75 -39.35 -16.29
CA GLN A 6 7.20 -39.44 -16.04
C GLN A 6 8.18 -38.67 -16.97
N GLU A 7 7.74 -37.81 -17.90
CA GLU A 7 8.58 -37.17 -18.91
C GLU A 7 8.32 -35.66 -19.16
N ASN A 8 7.96 -34.88 -18.14
CA ASN A 8 7.81 -33.40 -18.23
C ASN A 8 9.15 -32.63 -18.34
N HIS A 9 10.21 -33.22 -18.89
CA HIS A 9 11.57 -32.67 -18.89
C HIS A 9 11.81 -31.58 -19.96
N LYS A 10 10.84 -31.35 -20.84
CA LYS A 10 10.98 -30.44 -21.98
C LYS A 10 9.66 -29.75 -22.33
N LEU A 11 9.13 -29.02 -21.35
CA LEU A 11 7.94 -28.20 -21.50
C LEU A 11 8.34 -26.77 -21.88
N ASP A 12 7.82 -26.30 -22.99
CA ASP A 12 7.88 -24.91 -23.40
C ASP A 12 6.57 -24.23 -22.97
N PHE A 13 6.67 -23.12 -22.23
CA PHE A 13 5.51 -22.38 -21.74
C PHE A 13 5.31 -21.10 -22.54
N GLU A 14 4.09 -20.89 -23.02
CA GLU A 14 3.66 -19.64 -23.67
C GLU A 14 2.53 -19.01 -22.84
N VAL A 15 2.65 -17.71 -22.58
CA VAL A 15 1.68 -16.95 -21.77
C VAL A 15 1.01 -15.92 -22.66
N SER A 16 -0.31 -15.81 -22.60
CA SER A 16 -1.08 -14.85 -23.40
C SER A 16 -0.76 -13.38 -23.09
N SER A 17 -0.27 -13.12 -21.89
CA SER A 17 0.00 -11.77 -21.37
C SER A 17 1.50 -11.49 -21.34
N PRO A 18 1.97 -10.35 -21.89
CA PRO A 18 3.39 -9.98 -21.90
C PRO A 18 3.90 -9.56 -20.52
N ASP A 19 3.01 -9.28 -19.57
CA ASP A 19 3.36 -8.85 -18.22
C ASP A 19 3.66 -10.03 -17.29
N PHE A 20 3.55 -11.27 -17.79
CA PHE A 20 3.76 -12.50 -17.04
C PHE A 20 4.76 -13.42 -17.73
N LYS A 21 5.48 -14.20 -16.94
CA LYS A 21 6.41 -15.21 -17.43
C LYS A 21 6.35 -16.46 -16.54
N VAL A 22 6.41 -17.63 -17.16
CA VAL A 22 6.63 -18.90 -16.45
C VAL A 22 8.13 -19.17 -16.40
N GLU A 23 8.66 -19.38 -15.20
CA GLU A 23 10.04 -19.77 -14.98
C GLU A 23 10.25 -21.27 -15.21
N PRO A 24 11.50 -21.75 -15.43
CA PRO A 24 11.77 -23.17 -15.71
C PRO A 24 11.37 -24.13 -14.58
N ASN A 25 11.19 -23.61 -13.37
CA ASN A 25 10.67 -24.35 -12.21
C ASN A 25 9.14 -24.50 -12.22
N GLY A 26 8.43 -23.87 -13.17
CA GLY A 26 6.97 -23.85 -13.26
C GLY A 26 6.30 -22.68 -12.53
N ASP A 27 7.06 -21.75 -11.94
CA ASP A 27 6.48 -20.61 -11.24
C ASP A 27 6.02 -19.50 -12.20
N LEU A 28 4.80 -18.98 -11.98
CA LEU A 28 4.27 -17.84 -12.73
C LEU A 28 4.64 -16.52 -12.04
N VAL A 29 5.46 -15.72 -12.69
CA VAL A 29 5.98 -14.46 -12.16
C VAL A 29 5.40 -13.28 -12.94
N ALA A 30 4.91 -12.28 -12.20
CA ALA A 30 4.50 -10.99 -12.76
C ALA A 30 5.72 -10.06 -12.92
N LEU A 31 5.91 -9.51 -14.12
CA LEU A 31 7.01 -8.62 -14.46
C LEU A 31 6.69 -7.14 -14.16
N ARG A 32 5.41 -6.81 -13.98
CA ARG A 32 4.94 -5.44 -13.72
C ARG A 32 3.92 -5.41 -12.59
N ASN A 33 3.81 -4.26 -11.95
CA ASN A 33 2.80 -4.03 -10.92
C ASN A 33 1.41 -4.12 -11.53
N LEU A 34 0.59 -5.02 -11.00
CA LEU A 34 -0.77 -5.28 -11.44
C LEU A 34 -1.71 -4.21 -10.88
N SER A 35 -1.78 -3.05 -11.53
CA SER A 35 -2.69 -1.96 -11.13
C SER A 35 -4.05 -2.01 -11.83
N ASP A 36 -4.13 -2.62 -13.01
CA ASP A 36 -5.40 -2.75 -13.78
C ASP A 36 -5.34 -3.78 -14.93
N ALA A 37 -4.21 -4.49 -15.06
CA ALA A 37 -3.92 -5.31 -16.23
C ALA A 37 -4.36 -6.75 -16.01
N GLU A 38 -5.40 -7.14 -16.75
CA GLU A 38 -5.87 -8.51 -16.96
C GLU A 38 -6.38 -9.28 -15.72
N ARG A 39 -7.67 -9.64 -15.76
CA ARG A 39 -8.31 -10.48 -14.73
C ARG A 39 -8.10 -11.97 -14.96
N ALA A 40 -7.66 -12.34 -16.15
CA ALA A 40 -7.39 -13.71 -16.53
C ALA A 40 -6.25 -13.75 -17.54
N LEU A 41 -5.45 -14.81 -17.50
CA LEU A 41 -4.43 -15.11 -18.50
C LEU A 41 -4.51 -16.59 -18.88
N VAL A 42 -4.03 -16.91 -20.07
CA VAL A 42 -3.98 -18.28 -20.57
C VAL A 42 -2.52 -18.71 -20.64
N ILE A 43 -2.22 -19.85 -20.05
CA ILE A 43 -0.90 -20.49 -20.13
C ILE A 43 -1.04 -21.72 -21.01
N ARG A 44 -0.18 -21.83 -22.01
CA ARG A 44 -0.01 -23.02 -22.84
C ARG A 44 1.28 -23.70 -22.45
N ALA A 45 1.20 -25.01 -22.22
CA ALA A 45 2.33 -25.87 -22.00
C ALA A 45 2.46 -26.80 -23.20
N GLN A 46 3.57 -26.70 -23.91
CA GLN A 46 3.84 -27.49 -25.11
C GLN A 46 4.98 -28.48 -24.84
N SER A 47 4.77 -29.73 -25.23
CA SER A 47 5.78 -30.79 -25.24
C SER A 47 5.89 -31.38 -26.65
N ALA A 48 6.78 -32.36 -26.82
CA ALA A 48 6.92 -33.08 -28.09
C ALA A 48 5.66 -33.89 -28.48
N TRP A 49 4.78 -34.21 -27.52
CA TRP A 49 3.67 -35.16 -27.72
C TRP A 49 2.30 -34.62 -27.30
N ALA A 50 2.25 -33.53 -26.55
CA ALA A 50 1.03 -32.95 -26.00
C ALA A 50 1.13 -31.42 -25.91
N GLU A 51 -0.01 -30.77 -26.08
CA GLU A 51 -0.21 -29.34 -25.82
C GLU A 51 -1.40 -29.20 -24.86
N ASP A 52 -1.12 -28.68 -23.67
CA ASP A 52 -2.11 -28.45 -22.62
C ASP A 52 -2.30 -26.95 -22.42
N THR A 53 -3.52 -26.54 -22.11
CA THR A 53 -3.86 -25.13 -21.92
C THR A 53 -4.64 -24.95 -20.63
N VAL A 54 -4.30 -23.90 -19.87
CA VAL A 54 -4.98 -23.56 -18.61
C VAL A 54 -5.29 -22.07 -18.56
N GLU A 55 -6.47 -21.74 -18.03
CA GLU A 55 -6.88 -20.37 -17.75
C GLU A 55 -6.64 -20.07 -16.27
N VAL A 56 -5.95 -18.97 -15.99
CA VAL A 56 -5.60 -18.51 -14.64
C VAL A 56 -6.32 -17.19 -14.39
N LEU A 57 -7.18 -17.16 -13.38
CA LEU A 57 -7.86 -15.93 -12.95
C LEU A 57 -7.03 -15.20 -11.90
N ILE A 58 -6.71 -13.93 -12.16
CA ILE A 58 -6.01 -13.05 -11.23
C ILE A 58 -7.06 -12.35 -10.37
N VAL A 59 -7.20 -12.82 -9.13
CA VAL A 59 -8.06 -12.18 -8.15
C VAL A 59 -7.25 -11.08 -7.46
N GLY A 60 -7.46 -9.83 -7.89
CA GLY A 60 -6.90 -8.67 -7.21
C GLY A 60 -7.24 -8.69 -5.72
N ARG A 61 -6.29 -8.25 -4.88
CA ARG A 61 -6.57 -8.04 -3.47
C ARG A 61 -7.73 -7.04 -3.42
N LYS A 62 -8.87 -7.44 -2.84
CA LYS A 62 -9.90 -6.48 -2.45
C LYS A 62 -9.16 -5.47 -1.58
N GLU A 63 -8.95 -4.27 -2.10
CA GLU A 63 -8.49 -3.12 -1.33
C GLU A 63 -9.33 -3.21 -0.06
N LYS A 64 -8.71 -3.54 1.07
CA LYS A 64 -9.39 -3.30 2.32
C LYS A 64 -9.47 -1.78 2.31
N SER A 65 -10.60 -1.25 1.86
CA SER A 65 -11.10 0.03 2.32
C SER A 65 -11.42 -0.15 3.81
N GLY A 66 -10.39 -0.54 4.57
CA GLY A 66 -10.35 -0.47 5.99
C GLY A 66 -10.56 1.00 6.24
N SER A 67 -11.80 1.35 6.60
CA SER A 67 -12.10 2.65 7.15
C SER A 67 -10.98 2.97 8.14
N LEU A 68 -10.55 4.22 8.24
CA LEU A 68 -9.50 4.68 9.15
C LEU A 68 -9.48 3.97 10.52
N LYS A 69 -10.63 3.49 11.01
CA LYS A 69 -10.82 2.58 12.14
C LYS A 69 -9.92 1.33 12.18
N GLU A 70 -9.51 0.73 11.07
CA GLU A 70 -8.60 -0.45 11.09
C GLU A 70 -7.14 -0.06 11.35
N LEU A 71 -6.70 1.13 10.90
CA LEU A 71 -5.35 1.64 11.18
C LEU A 71 -5.15 1.96 12.67
N PHE A 72 -6.22 2.35 13.37
CA PHE A 72 -6.18 2.58 14.83
C PHE A 72 -6.28 1.32 15.68
N LYS A 73 -6.47 0.13 15.09
CA LYS A 73 -6.49 -1.15 15.83
C LYS A 73 -5.10 -1.79 15.93
N ALA A 74 -4.11 -1.28 15.21
CA ALA A 74 -2.76 -1.82 15.17
C ALA A 74 -1.83 -1.07 16.14
N GLU A 75 -2.23 -0.85 17.39
CA GLU A 75 -1.29 -0.53 18.46
C GLU A 75 -1.92 -0.73 19.85
N ASP A 76 -2.08 -1.99 20.26
CA ASP A 76 -2.25 -2.36 21.69
C ASP A 76 -0.90 -2.29 22.45
N GLY A 77 -0.01 -1.37 22.07
CA GLY A 77 1.09 -0.92 22.93
C GLY A 77 0.55 0.14 23.89
N PRO A 78 1.21 0.41 25.05
CA PRO A 78 0.88 1.58 25.86
C PRO A 78 1.34 2.85 25.12
N GLY A 79 0.67 3.17 24.00
CA GLY A 79 0.79 4.41 23.28
C GLY A 79 0.45 5.51 24.26
N SER A 80 1.39 6.44 24.46
CA SER A 80 1.28 7.52 25.43
C SER A 80 -0.11 8.15 25.38
N VAL A 81 -0.90 7.95 26.45
CA VAL A 81 -2.21 8.61 26.58
C VAL A 81 -1.96 10.10 26.45
N ARG A 82 -2.57 10.72 25.43
CA ARG A 82 -2.44 12.15 25.17
C ARG A 82 -2.99 12.91 26.38
N GLN A 83 -2.10 13.31 27.28
CA GLN A 83 -2.49 14.07 28.46
C GLN A 83 -2.67 15.54 28.06
N ARG A 84 -3.85 16.09 28.33
CA ARG A 84 -4.19 17.48 28.04
C ARG A 84 -3.26 18.38 28.85
N ARG A 85 -2.34 19.09 28.21
CA ARG A 85 -1.49 20.08 28.89
C ARG A 85 -2.39 21.23 29.38
N SER A 86 -2.28 21.59 30.65
CA SER A 86 -2.98 22.74 31.22
C SER A 86 -2.44 24.02 30.57
N ILE A 87 -3.31 24.80 29.91
CA ILE A 87 -2.96 26.08 29.25
C ILE A 87 -2.95 27.22 30.28
N VAL A 88 -2.40 26.97 31.47
CA VAL A 88 -2.24 28.02 32.47
C VAL A 88 -1.02 28.83 32.05
N ALA A 89 -1.24 29.84 31.23
CA ALA A 89 -0.23 30.86 30.98
C ALA A 89 -0.04 31.65 32.28
N PRO A 90 1.21 31.83 32.77
CA PRO A 90 1.44 32.71 33.91
C PRO A 90 1.00 34.13 33.56
N PRO A 91 0.50 34.90 34.53
CA PRO A 91 0.13 36.29 34.30
C PRO A 91 1.36 37.06 33.81
N ILE A 92 1.25 37.64 32.62
CA ILE A 92 2.29 38.50 32.06
C ILE A 92 2.18 39.84 32.79
N LEU A 93 3.16 40.16 33.62
CA LEU A 93 3.31 41.50 34.20
C LEU A 93 3.79 42.43 33.10
N ILE A 94 2.86 43.08 32.40
CA ILE A 94 3.16 44.18 31.49
C ILE A 94 3.28 45.43 32.37
N PRO A 95 4.47 46.00 32.62
CA PRO A 95 4.58 47.24 33.37
C PRO A 95 3.87 48.34 32.58
N GLU A 96 2.81 48.90 33.17
CA GLU A 96 1.94 49.94 32.59
C GLU A 96 2.73 51.20 32.15
N ASN A 97 3.93 51.39 32.69
CA ASN A 97 4.70 52.62 32.56
C ASN A 97 5.73 52.63 31.41
N GLN A 98 5.54 51.82 30.36
CA GLN A 98 6.27 52.00 29.09
C GLN A 98 5.37 52.45 27.93
N ARG A 99 4.30 53.23 28.22
CA ARG A 99 3.68 54.08 27.19
C ARG A 99 4.37 55.45 27.15
N PRO A 100 5.31 55.69 26.21
CA PRO A 100 5.80 57.04 25.93
C PRO A 100 4.64 57.97 25.53
N PRO A 101 4.80 59.28 25.73
CA PRO A 101 3.74 60.16 26.19
C PRO A 101 2.64 60.34 25.15
N PHE A 102 1.38 60.24 25.63
CA PHE A 102 0.30 61.01 25.02
C PHE A 102 0.81 62.46 24.85
N PRO A 103 0.71 63.06 23.65
CA PRO A 103 1.10 64.45 23.49
C PRO A 103 0.33 65.30 24.52
N LYS A 104 1.08 65.98 25.40
CA LYS A 104 0.50 66.98 26.30
C LYS A 104 0.06 68.16 25.43
N PRO A 105 -1.11 68.77 25.68
CA PRO A 105 -1.53 69.93 24.91
C PRO A 105 -0.49 71.05 25.06
N VAL A 106 0.08 71.47 23.93
CA VAL A 106 0.91 72.67 23.81
C VAL A 106 0.06 73.76 23.17
N GLY A 107 -0.16 74.85 23.90
CA GLY A 107 -0.81 76.07 23.41
C GLY A 107 -2.23 76.27 23.93
N LYS A 108 -2.53 77.52 24.35
CA LYS A 108 -3.89 78.05 24.55
C LYS A 108 -4.46 78.51 23.22
#